data_AF-T1K265-F1
#
_entry.id   AF-T1K265-F1
#
_cell.length_a   1.000
_cell.length_b   1.000
_cell.length_c   1.000
_cell.angle_alpha   90.00
_cell.angle_beta   90.00
_cell.angle_gamma   90.00
#
_symmetry.space_group_name_H-M   'P 1'
#
loop_
_entity.id
_entity.type
_entity.pdbx_description
1 polymer ?
#
loop_
_entity_poly.entity_id
_entity_poly.type
_entity_poly.pdbx_seq_one_letter_code
_entity_poly.pdbx_strand_id
1 'polypeptide(L)'
;MSDIASQRLKKELQEMRSHPDFAENRFTIDTVDDDLFHMVASIAGPPDTPYSDGMFQVDIKLTKKYPFAPPAVRFITHVWHPNISSITGCICLDILDDNWAAALTIRGVLLSLQSLLQDPEPNNPLDSSVATQYKNNPNLFRKTARYWTIVFASKDSKKRSNFSEFETKLQSLREMLPQKPEHSLISALSCNSWNVLAAFDALT
;
A
#
# COMPACT_ATOMS: atom_id res chain seq x y z
N MET A 1 2.01 -28.00 -23.78
CA MET A 1 2.04 -26.66 -24.41
C MET A 1 1.79 -25.64 -23.32
N SER A 2 2.66 -24.64 -23.14
CA SER A 2 2.42 -23.57 -22.16
C SER A 2 1.21 -22.75 -22.62
N ASP A 3 0.20 -22.57 -21.77
CA ASP A 3 -0.96 -21.74 -22.06
C ASP A 3 -0.54 -20.26 -22.29
N ILE A 4 -1.36 -19.51 -23.04
CA ILE A 4 -1.07 -18.13 -23.47
C ILE A 4 -0.77 -17.23 -22.25
N ALA A 5 -1.51 -17.41 -21.15
CA ALA A 5 -1.31 -16.65 -19.91
C ALA A 5 0.10 -16.90 -19.34
N SER A 6 0.49 -18.16 -19.23
CA SER A 6 1.81 -18.56 -18.72
C SER A 6 2.96 -18.06 -19.63
N GLN A 7 2.77 -18.06 -20.96
CA GLN A 7 3.76 -17.52 -21.89
C GLN A 7 3.91 -16.00 -21.72
N ARG A 8 2.78 -15.29 -21.62
CA ARG A 8 2.75 -13.83 -21.40
C ARG A 8 3.42 -13.46 -20.08
N LEU A 9 3.08 -14.12 -18.98
CA LEU A 9 3.65 -13.85 -17.66
C LEU A 9 5.15 -14.07 -17.61
N LYS A 10 5.65 -15.18 -18.17
CA LYS A 10 7.10 -15.44 -18.24
C LYS A 10 7.84 -14.34 -19.01
N LYS A 11 7.27 -13.90 -20.14
CA LYS A 11 7.84 -12.81 -20.93
C LYS A 11 7.87 -11.50 -20.14
N GLU A 12 6.75 -11.11 -19.51
CA GLU A 12 6.69 -9.89 -18.70
C GLU A 12 7.69 -9.91 -17.53
N LEU A 13 7.78 -11.02 -16.80
CA LEU A 13 8.73 -11.16 -15.69
C LEU A 13 10.19 -11.09 -16.16
N GLN A 14 10.50 -11.67 -17.32
CA GLN A 14 11.83 -11.58 -17.91
C GLN A 14 12.16 -10.13 -18.31
N GLU A 15 11.23 -9.44 -18.97
CA GLU A 15 11.38 -8.03 -19.35
C GLU A 15 11.56 -7.13 -18.12
N MET A 16 10.75 -7.34 -17.08
CA MET A 16 10.85 -6.63 -15.80
C MET A 16 12.25 -6.79 -15.18
N ARG A 17 12.74 -8.04 -15.04
CA ARG A 17 14.06 -8.32 -14.46
C ARG A 17 15.22 -7.69 -15.25
N SER A 18 15.04 -7.48 -16.55
CA SER A 18 16.04 -6.81 -17.40
C SER A 18 15.94 -5.28 -17.42
N HIS A 19 14.88 -4.71 -16.83
CA HIS A 19 14.60 -3.27 -16.90
C HIS A 19 15.37 -2.49 -15.81
N PRO A 20 15.89 -1.28 -16.10
CA PRO A 20 16.63 -0.46 -15.14
C PRO A 20 15.91 -0.18 -13.81
N ASP A 21 14.58 0.03 -13.84
CA ASP A 21 13.79 0.23 -12.60
C ASP A 21 13.97 -0.91 -11.58
N PHE A 22 14.21 -2.14 -12.03
CA PHE A 22 14.47 -3.29 -11.14
C PHE A 22 15.92 -3.32 -10.67
N ALA A 23 16.87 -2.86 -11.50
CA ALA A 23 18.27 -2.73 -11.11
C ALA A 23 18.47 -1.66 -10.02
N GLU A 24 17.66 -0.60 -10.04
CA GLU A 24 17.65 0.46 -9.01
C GLU A 24 16.83 0.11 -7.76
N ASN A 25 16.32 -1.13 -7.66
CA ASN A 25 15.43 -1.60 -6.59
C ASN A 25 14.16 -0.74 -6.40
N ARG A 26 13.69 -0.05 -7.44
CA ARG A 26 12.40 0.66 -7.39
C ARG A 26 11.23 -0.30 -7.30
N PHE A 27 11.37 -1.45 -7.94
CA PHE A 27 10.44 -2.56 -7.86
C PHE A 27 11.18 -3.87 -7.62
N THR A 28 10.58 -4.77 -6.85
CA THR A 28 10.95 -6.19 -6.81
C THR A 28 9.70 -7.04 -7.04
N ILE A 29 9.85 -8.25 -7.56
CA ILE A 29 8.74 -9.17 -7.76
C ILE A 29 9.21 -10.63 -7.69
N ASP A 30 8.50 -11.42 -6.89
CA ASP A 30 8.77 -12.83 -6.69
C ASP A 30 7.46 -13.63 -6.71
N THR A 31 7.54 -14.87 -7.21
CA THR A 31 6.41 -15.83 -7.17
C THR A 31 6.25 -16.40 -5.77
N VAL A 32 5.00 -16.62 -5.36
CA VAL A 32 4.65 -17.26 -4.09
C VAL A 32 4.53 -18.76 -4.33
N ASP A 33 5.23 -19.58 -3.55
CA ASP A 33 5.19 -21.05 -3.61
C ASP A 33 5.41 -21.62 -5.03
N ASP A 34 6.28 -20.97 -5.82
CA ASP A 34 6.56 -21.29 -7.23
C ASP A 34 5.32 -21.22 -8.17
N ASP A 35 4.23 -20.60 -7.73
CA ASP A 35 3.05 -20.33 -8.58
C ASP A 35 3.26 -19.05 -9.41
N LEU A 36 3.29 -19.21 -10.73
CA LEU A 36 3.41 -18.10 -11.68
C LEU A 36 2.20 -17.14 -11.63
N PHE A 37 1.05 -17.58 -11.12
CA PHE A 37 -0.19 -16.80 -11.05
C PHE A 37 -0.37 -16.10 -9.69
N HIS A 38 0.54 -16.31 -8.75
CA HIS A 38 0.53 -15.61 -7.45
C HIS A 38 1.92 -15.03 -7.18
N MET A 39 1.98 -13.70 -7.10
CA MET A 39 3.24 -12.98 -6.90
C MET A 39 3.10 -11.96 -5.77
N VAL A 40 4.22 -11.69 -5.12
CA VAL A 40 4.37 -10.53 -4.24
C VAL A 40 5.38 -9.59 -4.87
N ALA A 41 4.97 -8.34 -5.05
CA ALA A 41 5.87 -7.28 -5.51
C ALA A 41 6.10 -6.27 -4.40
N SER A 42 7.26 -5.60 -4.42
CA SER A 42 7.52 -4.44 -3.57
C SER A 42 7.69 -3.20 -4.43
N ILE A 43 7.11 -2.08 -3.98
CA ILE A 43 7.14 -0.78 -4.65
C ILE A 43 7.89 0.19 -3.72
N ALA A 44 8.93 0.84 -4.23
CA ALA A 44 9.57 1.93 -3.52
C ALA A 44 8.63 3.16 -3.50
N GLY A 45 8.46 3.75 -2.32
CA GLY A 45 7.70 4.98 -2.16
C GLY A 45 8.31 6.13 -2.96
N PRO A 46 7.51 6.93 -3.68
CA PRO A 46 8.03 8.03 -4.47
C PRO A 46 8.78 9.07 -3.62
N PRO A 47 9.84 9.70 -4.14
CA PRO A 47 10.53 10.80 -3.45
C PRO A 47 9.59 11.98 -3.23
N ASP A 48 9.91 12.85 -2.27
CA ASP A 48 9.14 14.07 -1.94
C ASP A 48 7.67 13.86 -1.49
N THR A 49 7.29 12.60 -1.28
CA THR A 49 6.02 12.19 -0.69
C THR A 49 6.21 11.72 0.75
N PRO A 50 5.15 11.66 1.58
CA PRO A 50 5.24 11.01 2.89
C PRO A 50 5.64 9.52 2.82
N TYR A 51 5.51 8.90 1.64
CA TYR A 51 5.80 7.48 1.37
C TYR A 51 7.27 7.19 1.05
N SER A 52 8.08 8.23 0.80
CA SER A 52 9.53 8.12 0.55
C SER A 52 10.24 7.23 1.59
N ASP A 53 11.35 6.59 1.23
CA ASP A 53 12.07 5.59 2.06
C ASP A 53 11.26 4.33 2.46
N GLY A 54 9.98 4.24 2.09
CA GLY A 54 9.15 3.06 2.31
C GLY A 54 9.28 2.05 1.18
N MET A 55 9.15 0.76 1.52
CA MET A 55 8.96 -0.34 0.58
C MET A 55 7.59 -0.97 0.84
N PHE A 56 6.69 -0.85 -0.12
CA PHE A 56 5.30 -1.27 0.00
C PHE A 56 5.08 -2.59 -0.73
N GLN A 57 4.74 -3.64 0.02
CA GLN A 57 4.44 -4.94 -0.55
C GLN A 57 3.00 -5.00 -1.04
N VAL A 58 2.81 -5.57 -2.23
CA VAL A 58 1.50 -5.82 -2.84
C VAL A 58 1.38 -7.30 -3.21
N ASP A 59 0.20 -7.86 -2.93
CA ASP A 59 -0.23 -9.20 -3.30
C ASP A 59 -0.86 -9.12 -4.69
N ILE A 60 -0.37 -9.92 -5.64
CA ILE A 60 -0.82 -9.94 -7.03
C ILE A 60 -1.29 -11.35 -7.35
N LYS A 61 -2.58 -11.49 -7.66
CA LYS A 61 -3.20 -12.78 -8.03
C LYS A 61 -3.80 -12.70 -9.41
N LEU A 62 -3.46 -13.67 -10.24
CA LEU A 62 -3.92 -13.77 -11.61
C LEU A 62 -4.72 -15.07 -11.79
N THR A 63 -5.48 -15.11 -12.88
CA THR A 63 -6.17 -16.33 -13.30
C THR A 63 -5.67 -16.74 -14.69
N LYS A 64 -6.08 -17.94 -15.13
CA LYS A 64 -5.81 -18.42 -16.50
C LYS A 64 -6.45 -17.55 -17.61
N LYS A 65 -7.30 -16.57 -17.25
CA LYS A 65 -7.87 -15.59 -18.18
C LYS A 65 -6.91 -14.46 -18.54
N TYR A 66 -5.78 -14.31 -17.85
CA TYR A 66 -4.77 -13.30 -18.19
C TYR A 66 -4.22 -13.51 -19.61
N PRO A 67 -3.99 -12.46 -20.42
CA PRO A 67 -4.14 -11.03 -20.13
C PRO A 67 -5.52 -10.44 -20.45
N PHE A 68 -6.55 -11.25 -20.70
CA PHE A 68 -7.90 -10.76 -21.02
C PHE A 68 -8.73 -10.39 -19.78
N ALA A 69 -8.25 -10.71 -18.59
CA ALA A 69 -8.77 -10.24 -17.32
C ALA A 69 -7.63 -9.64 -16.47
N PRO A 70 -7.90 -8.58 -15.68
CA PRO A 70 -6.88 -7.93 -14.87
C PRO A 70 -6.36 -8.84 -13.74
N PRO A 71 -5.17 -8.56 -13.18
CA PRO A 71 -4.75 -9.10 -11.91
C PRO A 71 -5.60 -8.52 -10.76
N ALA A 72 -5.91 -9.34 -9.77
CA ALA A 72 -6.37 -8.85 -8.47
C ALA A 72 -5.16 -8.39 -7.66
N VAL A 73 -5.15 -7.12 -7.25
CA VAL A 73 -4.04 -6.51 -6.50
C VAL A 73 -4.53 -5.88 -5.21
N ARG A 74 -3.77 -6.08 -4.13
CA ARG A 74 -3.98 -5.39 -2.85
C ARG A 74 -2.65 -5.10 -2.17
N PHE A 75 -2.59 -4.05 -1.37
CA PHE A 75 -1.46 -3.82 -0.48
C PHE A 75 -1.47 -4.85 0.65
N ILE A 76 -0.30 -5.45 0.89
CA ILE A 76 0.00 -6.23 2.09
C ILE A 76 0.49 -5.27 3.18
N THR A 77 1.36 -4.35 2.81
CA THR A 77 1.83 -3.27 3.69
C THR A 77 0.68 -2.31 3.98
N HIS A 78 0.42 -2.00 5.25
CA HIS A 78 -0.59 -1.00 5.62
C HIS A 78 -0.17 0.39 5.14
N VAL A 79 -1.07 1.08 4.44
CA VAL A 79 -0.83 2.42 3.86
C VAL A 79 -1.93 3.38 4.29
N TRP A 80 -1.54 4.58 4.73
CA TRP A 80 -2.47 5.68 4.95
C TRP A 80 -2.57 6.52 3.68
N HIS A 81 -3.56 6.22 2.83
CA HIS A 81 -3.75 6.87 1.54
C HIS A 81 -5.24 6.96 1.16
N PRO A 82 -5.75 8.08 0.58
CA PRO A 82 -7.18 8.25 0.29
C PRO A 82 -7.81 7.15 -0.59
N ASN A 83 -7.04 6.62 -1.55
CA ASN A 83 -7.50 5.62 -2.53
C ASN A 83 -7.10 4.16 -2.18
N ILE A 84 -6.52 3.93 -0.98
CA ILE A 84 -6.15 2.60 -0.49
C ILE A 84 -6.81 2.41 0.87
N SER A 85 -7.52 1.29 1.05
CA SER A 85 -8.15 0.98 2.34
C SER A 85 -7.09 0.81 3.43
N SER A 86 -7.19 1.59 4.51
CA SER A 86 -6.22 1.51 5.62
C SER A 86 -6.30 0.17 6.37
N ILE A 87 -7.42 -0.54 6.24
CA ILE A 87 -7.72 -1.80 6.93
C ILE A 87 -7.35 -3.00 6.06
N THR A 88 -7.85 -3.03 4.81
CA THR A 88 -7.78 -4.22 3.94
C THR A 88 -6.67 -4.16 2.90
N GLY A 89 -6.13 -2.97 2.63
CA GLY A 89 -5.18 -2.75 1.53
C GLY A 89 -5.81 -2.84 0.14
N CYS A 90 -7.14 -2.93 0.04
CA CYS A 90 -7.85 -2.83 -1.24
C CYS A 90 -7.53 -1.51 -1.93
N ILE A 91 -7.51 -1.53 -3.26
CA ILE A 91 -7.16 -0.40 -4.12
C ILE A 91 -8.35 -0.12 -5.03
N CYS A 92 -8.72 1.15 -5.20
CA CYS A 92 -9.63 1.56 -6.25
C CYS A 92 -8.79 2.19 -7.37
N LEU A 93 -8.53 1.41 -8.42
CA LEU A 93 -7.79 1.85 -9.61
C LEU A 93 -8.48 1.28 -10.84
N ASP A 94 -8.90 2.15 -11.75
CA ASP A 94 -9.73 1.82 -12.91
C ASP A 94 -9.09 0.80 -13.86
N ILE A 95 -7.76 0.83 -14.02
CA ILE A 95 -7.04 -0.14 -14.85
C ILE A 95 -7.11 -1.56 -14.27
N LEU A 96 -7.47 -1.74 -13.00
CA LEU A 96 -7.66 -3.06 -12.39
C LEU A 96 -9.11 -3.56 -12.51
N ASP A 97 -9.97 -2.82 -13.20
CA ASP A 97 -11.39 -3.11 -13.39
C ASP A 97 -11.81 -2.81 -14.84
N ASP A 98 -12.72 -1.85 -15.06
CA ASP A 98 -13.32 -1.55 -16.36
C ASP A 98 -12.34 -1.08 -17.44
N ASN A 99 -11.22 -0.45 -17.07
CA ASN A 99 -10.23 0.09 -18.01
C ASN A 99 -9.04 -0.86 -18.23
N TRP A 100 -9.14 -2.12 -17.83
CA TRP A 100 -8.12 -3.11 -18.14
C TRP A 100 -8.02 -3.40 -19.64
N ALA A 101 -6.82 -3.21 -20.20
CA ALA A 101 -6.50 -3.62 -21.56
C ALA A 101 -5.46 -4.74 -21.56
N ALA A 102 -5.62 -5.74 -22.43
CA ALA A 102 -4.65 -6.85 -22.56
C ALA A 102 -3.24 -6.42 -23.00
N ALA A 103 -3.08 -5.15 -23.41
CA ALA A 103 -1.79 -4.54 -23.67
C ALA A 103 -1.05 -4.13 -22.37
N LEU A 104 -1.77 -3.88 -21.27
CA LEU A 104 -1.18 -3.59 -19.98
C LEU A 104 -0.35 -4.78 -19.47
N THR A 105 0.59 -4.46 -18.58
CA THR A 105 1.54 -5.41 -18.01
C THR A 105 1.58 -5.26 -16.50
N ILE A 106 2.11 -6.26 -15.80
CA ILE A 106 2.35 -6.20 -14.36
C ILE A 106 3.23 -5.00 -14.02
N ARG A 107 4.27 -4.71 -14.82
CA ARG A 107 5.09 -3.49 -14.67
C ARG A 107 4.25 -2.22 -14.77
N GLY A 108 3.36 -2.15 -15.77
CA GLY A 108 2.45 -1.02 -15.94
C GLY A 108 1.54 -0.81 -14.72
N VAL A 109 1.05 -1.90 -14.13
CA VAL A 109 0.28 -1.85 -12.87
C VAL A 109 1.14 -1.31 -11.73
N LEU A 110 2.37 -1.82 -11.53
CA LEU A 110 3.26 -1.35 -10.46
C LEU A 110 3.61 0.15 -10.59
N LEU A 111 3.84 0.62 -11.81
CA LEU A 111 4.07 2.05 -12.10
C LEU A 111 2.84 2.90 -11.80
N SER A 112 1.65 2.39 -12.12
CA SER A 112 0.39 3.09 -11.84
C SER A 112 0.12 3.18 -10.34
N LEU A 113 0.43 2.12 -9.58
CA LEU A 113 0.36 2.14 -8.11
C LEU A 113 1.38 3.10 -7.50
N GLN A 114 2.60 3.17 -8.02
CA GLN A 114 3.60 4.15 -7.58
C GLN A 114 3.14 5.59 -7.88
N SER A 115 2.54 5.82 -9.05
CA SER A 115 1.96 7.13 -9.41
C SER A 115 0.79 7.49 -8.49
N LEU A 116 -0.06 6.52 -8.14
CA LEU A 116 -1.15 6.72 -7.19
C LEU A 116 -0.64 7.18 -5.82
N LEU A 117 0.45 6.59 -5.32
CA LEU A 117 1.09 7.05 -4.07
C LEU A 117 1.64 8.48 -4.18
N GLN A 118 2.05 8.90 -5.38
CA GLN A 118 2.59 10.24 -5.60
C GLN A 118 1.47 11.29 -5.65
N ASP A 119 0.41 10.97 -6.39
CA ASP A 119 -0.68 11.89 -6.74
C ASP A 119 -2.04 11.28 -6.33
N PRO A 120 -2.44 11.43 -5.06
CA PRO A 120 -3.73 10.91 -4.58
C PRO A 120 -4.93 11.56 -5.26
N GLU A 121 -6.03 10.81 -5.39
CA GLU A 121 -7.30 11.28 -5.96
C GLU A 121 -8.39 11.38 -4.88
N PRO A 122 -8.39 12.45 -4.05
CA PRO A 122 -9.26 12.55 -2.87
C PRO A 122 -10.74 12.78 -3.21
N ASN A 123 -11.08 13.02 -4.49
CA ASN A 123 -12.46 13.20 -4.95
C ASN A 123 -13.18 11.89 -5.26
N ASN A 124 -12.42 10.80 -5.41
CA ASN A 124 -12.95 9.44 -5.52
C ASN A 124 -12.26 8.52 -4.50
N PRO A 125 -12.46 8.77 -3.18
CA PRO A 125 -11.72 8.06 -2.16
C PRO A 125 -12.29 6.66 -1.92
N LEU A 126 -11.39 5.71 -1.64
CA LEU A 126 -11.77 4.40 -1.11
C LEU A 126 -11.90 4.45 0.42
N ASP A 127 -11.06 5.24 1.08
CA ASP A 127 -11.07 5.41 2.53
C ASP A 127 -11.53 6.83 2.90
N SER A 128 -12.76 6.94 3.38
CA SER A 128 -13.39 8.22 3.73
C SER A 128 -12.69 8.92 4.90
N SER A 129 -12.15 8.17 5.86
CA SER A 129 -11.47 8.73 7.03
C SER A 129 -10.15 9.37 6.61
N VAL A 130 -9.37 8.66 5.79
CA VAL A 130 -8.12 9.17 5.24
C VAL A 130 -8.38 10.38 4.35
N ALA A 131 -9.36 10.32 3.46
CA ALA A 131 -9.71 11.41 2.56
C ALA A 131 -10.18 12.66 3.31
N THR A 132 -10.95 12.49 4.39
CA THR A 132 -11.37 13.60 5.26
C THR A 132 -10.16 14.27 5.90
N GLN A 133 -9.22 13.49 6.44
CA GLN A 133 -7.99 14.04 7.00
C GLN A 133 -7.12 14.73 5.93
N TYR A 134 -7.01 14.14 4.74
CA TYR A 134 -6.29 14.71 3.60
C TYR A 134 -6.80 16.10 3.23
N LYS A 135 -8.14 16.25 3.12
CA LYS A 135 -8.77 17.51 2.74
C LYS A 135 -8.77 18.55 3.86
N ASN A 136 -9.14 18.13 5.07
CA ASN A 136 -9.40 19.06 6.18
C ASN A 136 -8.15 19.39 6.99
N ASN A 137 -7.16 18.50 7.02
CA ASN A 137 -5.90 18.72 7.74
C ASN A 137 -4.69 18.09 6.99
N PRO A 138 -4.26 18.72 5.88
CA PRO A 138 -3.16 18.20 5.05
C PRO A 138 -1.86 17.97 5.82
N ASN A 139 -1.57 18.83 6.81
CA ASN A 139 -0.36 18.71 7.65
C ASN A 139 -0.41 17.46 8.53
N LEU A 140 -1.55 17.20 9.17
CA LEU A 140 -1.73 15.99 9.96
C LEU A 140 -1.74 14.74 9.08
N PHE A 141 -2.35 14.82 7.90
CA PHE A 141 -2.29 13.74 6.91
C PHE A 141 -0.83 13.40 6.55
N ARG A 142 -0.01 14.39 6.14
CA ARG A 142 1.39 14.15 5.78
C ARG A 142 2.18 13.53 6.93
N LYS A 143 1.99 14.00 8.16
CA LYS A 143 2.62 13.42 9.36
C LYS A 143 2.15 11.99 9.62
N THR A 144 0.85 11.73 9.51
CA THR A 144 0.25 10.40 9.73
C THR A 144 0.72 9.41 8.68
N ALA A 145 0.65 9.76 7.38
CA ALA A 145 1.14 8.93 6.29
C ALA A 145 2.64 8.64 6.39
N ARG A 146 3.45 9.63 6.80
CA ARG A 146 4.87 9.43 7.05
C ARG A 146 5.11 8.47 8.21
N TYR A 147 4.35 8.62 9.30
CA TYR A 147 4.43 7.71 10.44
C TYR A 147 4.08 6.28 10.04
N TRP A 148 2.97 6.06 9.32
CA TRP A 148 2.59 4.75 8.79
C TRP A 148 3.67 4.15 7.90
N THR A 149 4.28 4.96 7.03
CA THR A 149 5.39 4.53 6.18
C THR A 149 6.56 4.02 7.01
N ILE A 150 6.94 4.72 8.08
CA ILE A 150 8.03 4.31 8.96
C ILE A 150 7.67 3.05 9.76
N VAL A 151 6.42 2.93 10.20
CA VAL A 151 5.92 1.83 11.03
C VAL A 151 5.79 0.53 10.23
N PHE A 152 5.27 0.60 9.00
CA PHE A 152 4.84 -0.57 8.23
C PHE A 152 5.67 -0.84 6.96
N ALA A 153 6.31 0.17 6.39
CA ALA A 153 7.00 0.07 5.09
C ALA A 153 8.53 0.29 5.17
N SER A 154 9.04 0.83 6.28
CA SER A 154 10.47 1.12 6.45
C SER A 154 11.20 -0.02 7.16
N LYS A 155 12.45 -0.27 6.75
CA LYS A 155 13.37 -1.19 7.45
C LYS A 155 14.04 -0.53 8.67
N ASP A 156 14.02 0.79 8.75
CA ASP A 156 14.67 1.54 9.83
C ASP A 156 13.68 1.92 10.94
N SER A 157 13.61 1.06 11.95
CA SER A 157 12.75 1.25 13.12
C SER A 157 13.17 2.44 14.00
N LYS A 158 14.43 2.91 13.90
CA LYS A 158 14.92 4.03 14.72
C LYS A 158 14.20 5.33 14.37
N LYS A 159 13.75 5.48 13.11
CA LYS A 159 12.99 6.65 12.64
C LYS A 159 11.66 6.85 13.38
N ARG A 160 11.11 5.83 14.05
CA ARG A 160 9.90 5.97 14.90
C ARG A 160 10.11 6.98 16.02
N SER A 161 11.33 7.11 16.55
CA SER A 161 11.64 8.07 17.62
C SER A 161 11.40 9.54 17.23
N ASN A 162 11.39 9.85 15.92
CA ASN A 162 11.06 11.19 15.42
C ASN A 162 9.57 11.55 15.59
N PHE A 163 8.73 10.58 15.96
CA PHE A 163 7.28 10.73 16.15
C PHE A 163 6.88 10.44 17.60
N SER A 164 7.67 10.95 18.56
CA SER A 164 7.47 10.72 20.00
C SER A 164 6.05 11.02 20.48
N GLU A 165 5.39 12.05 19.93
CA GLU A 165 4.00 12.37 20.24
C GLU A 165 3.04 11.22 19.87
N PHE A 166 3.19 10.65 18.68
CA PHE A 166 2.36 9.55 18.19
C PHE A 166 2.64 8.25 18.94
N GLU A 167 3.92 7.96 19.20
CA GLU A 167 4.33 6.79 19.99
C GLU A 167 3.80 6.85 21.42
N THR A 168 3.82 8.04 22.05
CA THR A 168 3.28 8.21 23.41
C THR A 168 1.77 7.92 23.44
N LYS A 169 1.02 8.46 22.47
CA LYS A 169 -0.42 8.21 22.34
C LYS A 169 -0.74 6.74 22.04
N LEU A 170 0.05 6.11 21.18
CA LEU A 170 -0.04 4.69 20.89
C LEU A 170 0.20 3.84 22.14
N GLN A 171 1.21 4.18 22.93
CA GLN A 171 1.52 3.49 24.17
C GLN A 171 0.38 3.60 25.19
N SER A 172 -0.18 4.80 25.40
CA SER A 172 -1.35 4.99 26.27
C SER A 172 -2.55 4.15 25.82
N LEU A 173 -2.86 4.13 24.52
CA LEU A 173 -3.97 3.33 24.00
C LEU A 173 -3.71 1.82 24.12
N ARG A 174 -2.45 1.40 23.91
CA ARG A 174 -2.03 0.00 24.06
C ARG A 174 -2.16 -0.49 25.51
N GLU A 175 -1.88 0.35 26.49
CA GLU A 175 -2.06 0.03 27.90
C GLU A 175 -3.55 -0.15 28.25
N MET A 176 -4.44 0.62 27.61
CA MET A 176 -5.89 0.48 27.79
C MET A 176 -6.47 -0.74 27.06
N LEU A 177 -5.88 -1.15 25.93
CA LEU A 177 -6.36 -2.23 25.07
C LEU A 177 -5.23 -3.22 24.68
N PRO A 178 -4.63 -3.93 25.64
CA PRO A 178 -3.42 -4.75 25.42
C PRO A 178 -3.63 -5.92 24.45
N GLN A 179 -4.86 -6.37 24.27
CA GLN A 179 -5.26 -7.47 23.39
C GLN A 179 -5.38 -7.07 21.91
N LYS A 180 -5.46 -5.77 21.59
CA LYS A 180 -5.66 -5.30 20.22
C LYS A 180 -4.32 -5.25 19.48
N PRO A 181 -4.27 -5.70 18.22
CA PRO A 181 -3.03 -5.66 17.44
C PRO A 181 -2.63 -4.21 17.13
N GLU A 182 -1.33 -3.94 17.06
CA GLU A 182 -0.78 -2.59 16.90
C GLU A 182 -1.37 -1.82 15.71
N HIS A 183 -1.54 -2.47 14.55
CA HIS A 183 -2.11 -1.81 13.37
C HIS A 183 -3.52 -1.27 13.62
N SER A 184 -4.34 -1.98 14.40
CA SER A 184 -5.70 -1.55 14.72
C SER A 184 -5.71 -0.33 15.65
N LEU A 185 -4.76 -0.26 16.58
CA LEU A 185 -4.56 0.89 17.47
C LEU A 185 -4.11 2.13 16.68
N ILE A 186 -3.12 1.96 15.81
CA ILE A 186 -2.62 3.04 14.94
C ILE A 186 -3.72 3.51 14.00
N SER A 187 -4.52 2.60 13.43
CA SER A 187 -5.67 2.95 12.60
C SER A 187 -6.72 3.75 13.36
N ALA A 188 -7.10 3.32 14.57
CA ALA A 188 -8.07 4.05 15.39
C ALA A 188 -7.56 5.46 15.77
N LEU A 189 -6.30 5.58 16.18
CA LEU A 189 -5.69 6.88 16.46
C LEU A 189 -5.67 7.77 15.22
N SER A 190 -5.28 7.22 14.07
CA SER A 190 -5.17 7.97 12.82
C SER A 190 -6.54 8.48 12.34
N CYS A 191 -7.58 7.65 12.42
CA CYS A 191 -8.96 8.03 12.10
C CYS A 191 -9.52 9.09 13.05
N ASN A 192 -9.12 9.06 14.32
CA ASN A 192 -9.63 9.95 15.37
C ASN A 192 -8.69 11.13 15.68
N SER A 193 -7.95 11.61 14.66
CA SER A 193 -7.06 12.78 14.78
C SER A 193 -6.06 12.69 15.93
N TRP A 194 -5.58 11.47 16.21
CA TRP A 194 -4.65 11.16 17.29
C TRP A 194 -5.17 11.56 18.69
N ASN A 195 -6.48 11.48 18.91
CA ASN A 195 -7.12 11.59 20.22
C ASN A 195 -7.25 10.18 20.84
N VAL A 196 -6.61 9.96 22.00
CA VAL A 196 -6.55 8.65 22.65
C VAL A 196 -7.93 8.18 23.13
N LEU A 197 -8.75 9.09 23.69
CA LEU A 197 -10.07 8.74 24.21
C LEU A 197 -11.02 8.38 23.07
N ALA A 198 -11.10 9.21 22.03
CA ALA A 198 -11.93 8.92 20.87
C ALA A 198 -11.49 7.64 20.14
N ALA A 199 -10.19 7.36 20.09
CA ALA A 199 -9.68 6.11 19.52
C ALA A 199 -10.00 4.89 20.39
N PHE A 200 -10.00 5.04 21.72
CA PHE A 200 -10.44 3.99 22.64
C PHE A 200 -11.92 3.67 22.44
N ASP A 201 -12.78 4.70 22.46
CA ASP A 201 -14.22 4.56 22.27
C ASP A 201 -14.57 3.91 20.91
N ALA A 202 -13.77 4.16 19.87
CA ALA A 202 -13.97 3.55 18.55
C ALA A 202 -13.59 2.06 18.49
N LEU A 203 -12.85 1.53 19.47
CA LEU A 203 -12.33 0.16 19.49
C LEU A 203 -13.02 -0.77 20.50
N THR A 204 -13.84 -0.21 21.38
CA THR A 204 -14.62 -0.88 22.43
C THR A 204 -16.09 -0.97 22.07
#